data_AF-A0AAX2IP68-F1
#
_entry.id   AF-A0AAX2IP68-F1
#
_cell.length_a   1.000
_cell.length_b   1.000
_cell.length_c   1.000
_cell.angle_alpha   90.00
_cell.angle_beta   90.00
_cell.angle_gamma   90.00
#
_symmetry.space_group_name_H-M   'P 1'
#
loop_
_entity.id
_entity.type
_entity.pdbx_description
1 polymer ?
#
loop_
_entity_poly.entity_id
_entity_poly.type
_entity_poly.pdbx_seq_one_letter_code
_entity_poly.pdbx_strand_id
1 'polypeptide(L)' 'MSTSELQMKLDLINRISILNDTRIIKEIKELLDFELDEKVYELNQSQKDRIEEARNEYKNAQTLTEEDANNEIDQWLKEK' A
#
# COMPACT_ATOMS: atom_id res chain seq x y z
N MET A 1 23.99 -14.65 3.90
CA MET A 1 23.93 -14.31 2.46
C MET A 1 24.59 -15.42 1.69
N SER A 2 23.87 -16.06 0.78
CA SER A 2 24.39 -17.13 -0.07
C SER A 2 25.22 -16.56 -1.24
N THR A 3 26.09 -17.39 -1.83
CA THR A 3 26.86 -17.00 -3.03
C THR A 3 25.95 -16.61 -4.19
N SER A 4 24.77 -17.25 -4.31
CA SER A 4 23.77 -16.92 -5.31
C SER A 4 23.15 -15.54 -5.07
N GLU A 5 22.80 -15.20 -3.83
CA GLU A 5 22.27 -13.88 -3.48
C GLU A 5 23.28 -12.76 -3.78
N LEU A 6 24.55 -12.99 -3.46
CA LEU A 6 25.61 -12.02 -3.75
C LEU A 6 25.77 -11.79 -5.26
N GLN A 7 25.75 -12.87 -6.05
CA GLN A 7 25.85 -12.78 -7.51
C GLN A 7 24.66 -12.02 -8.11
N MET A 8 23.45 -12.28 -7.63
CA MET A 8 22.25 -11.55 -8.06
C MET A 8 22.34 -10.06 -7.74
N LYS A 9 22.84 -9.71 -6.55
CA LYS A 9 23.04 -8.31 -6.16
C LYS A 9 24.05 -7.60 -7.05
N LEU A 10 25.17 -8.26 -7.38
CA LEU A 10 26.19 -7.69 -8.25
C LEU A 10 25.69 -7.50 -9.70
N ASP A 11 24.95 -8.47 -10.24
CA ASP A 11 24.33 -8.35 -11.57
C ASP A 11 23.37 -7.16 -11.64
N LEU A 12 22.53 -7.00 -10.62
CA LEU A 12 21.58 -5.88 -10.54
C LEU A 12 22.30 -4.52 -10.49
N ILE A 13 23.34 -4.39 -9.66
CA ILE A 13 24.15 -3.16 -9.56
C ILE A 13 24.74 -2.81 -10.93
N ASN A 14 25.32 -3.78 -11.63
CA ASN A 14 25.91 -3.57 -12.94
C ASN A 14 24.87 -3.11 -13.96
N ARG A 15 23.69 -3.74 -14.00
CA ARG A 15 22.60 -3.32 -14.90
C ARG A 15 22.14 -1.90 -14.63
N ILE A 16 21.96 -1.53 -13.36
CA ILE A 16 21.55 -0.18 -12.99
C ILE A 16 22.63 0.83 -13.38
N SER A 17 23.91 0.51 -13.21
CA SER A 17 25.02 1.42 -13.49
C SER A 17 25.16 1.84 -14.96
N ILE A 18 24.67 1.02 -15.89
CA ILE A 18 24.72 1.30 -17.33
C ILE A 18 23.41 1.89 -17.89
N LEU A 19 22.36 2.03 -17.06
CA LEU A 19 21.13 2.69 -17.46
C LEU A 19 21.38 4.18 -17.68
N ASN A 20 20.87 4.70 -18.81
CA ASN A 20 20.95 6.13 -19.14
C ASN A 20 19.58 6.83 -19.13
N ASP A 21 18.47 6.07 -19.11
CA ASP A 21 17.13 6.65 -19.02
C ASP A 21 16.84 7.06 -17.58
N THR A 22 16.90 8.36 -17.33
CA THR A 22 16.67 8.97 -16.02
C THR A 22 15.29 8.70 -15.46
N ARG A 23 14.28 8.43 -16.30
CA ARG A 23 12.92 8.06 -15.86
C ARG A 23 12.92 6.69 -15.20
N ILE A 24 13.57 5.71 -15.84
CA ILE A 24 13.69 4.36 -15.30
C ILE A 24 14.50 4.35 -14.00
N ILE A 25 15.60 5.10 -13.95
CA ILE A 25 16.42 5.23 -12.73
C ILE A 25 15.59 5.81 -11.58
N LYS A 26 14.76 6.82 -11.87
CA LYS A 26 13.88 7.44 -10.88
C LYS A 26 12.84 6.44 -10.34
N GLU A 27 12.20 5.68 -11.22
CA GLU A 27 11.20 4.67 -10.80
C GLU A 27 11.84 3.57 -9.92
N ILE A 28 13.03 3.07 -10.30
CA ILE A 28 13.78 2.10 -9.48
C ILE A 28 14.09 2.69 -8.10
N LYS A 29 14.52 3.95 -8.05
CA LYS A 29 14.81 4.64 -6.80
C LYS A 29 13.57 4.78 -5.93
N GLU A 30 12.44 5.22 -6.48
CA GLU A 30 11.18 5.38 -5.74
C GLU A 30 10.67 4.05 -5.18
N LEU A 31 10.77 2.96 -5.96
CA LEU A 31 10.44 1.62 -5.49
C LEU A 31 11.34 1.18 -4.32
N LEU A 32 12.66 1.35 -4.45
CA LEU A 32 13.59 0.97 -3.40
C LEU A 32 13.41 1.84 -2.14
N ASP A 33 13.18 3.14 -2.30
CA ASP A 33 12.90 4.04 -1.18
C ASP A 33 11.63 3.63 -0.45
N PHE A 34 10.60 3.16 -1.17
CA PHE A 34 9.34 2.68 -0.59
C PHE A 34 9.50 1.35 0.15
N GLU A 35 10.10 0.35 -0.49
CA GLU A 35 10.28 -0.99 0.10
C GLU A 35 11.27 -1.00 1.28
N LEU A 36 12.25 -0.09 1.26
CA LEU A 36 13.22 0.10 2.32
C LEU A 36 12.80 1.19 3.31
N ASP A 37 11.61 1.80 3.14
CA ASP A 37 11.11 2.75 4.12
C ASP A 37 10.72 1.98 5.39
N GLU A 38 11.61 1.98 6.37
CA GLU A 38 11.34 1.42 7.70
C GLU A 38 10.45 2.36 8.54
N LYS A 39 9.97 3.48 7.98
CA LYS A 39 9.09 4.38 8.71
C LYS A 39 7.78 3.66 9.06
N VAL A 40 7.48 3.66 10.35
CA VAL A 40 6.15 3.30 10.84
C VAL A 40 5.16 4.29 10.22
N TYR A 41 4.19 3.77 9.45
CA TYR A 41 3.12 4.59 8.91
C TYR A 41 2.35 5.26 10.04
N GLU A 42 2.54 6.57 10.18
CA GLU A 42 1.78 7.36 11.14
C GLU A 42 0.43 7.75 10.55
N LEU A 43 -0.64 7.34 11.24
CA LEU A 43 -1.98 7.76 10.85
C LEU A 43 -2.14 9.27 11.06
N ASN A 44 -2.66 9.93 10.04
CA ASN A 44 -3.10 11.31 10.17
C ASN A 44 -4.34 11.40 11.07
N GLN A 45 -4.72 12.61 11.48
CA GLN A 45 -5.83 12.79 12.42
C GLN A 45 -7.15 12.24 11.87
N SER A 46 -7.47 12.51 10.59
CA SER A 46 -8.70 12.00 9.97
C SER A 46 -8.78 10.47 9.97
N GLN A 47 -7.66 9.79 9.76
CA GLN A 47 -7.60 8.33 9.82
C GLN A 47 -7.77 7.81 11.26
N LYS A 48 -7.17 8.49 12.24
CA LYS A 48 -7.36 8.16 13.66
C LYS A 48 -8.82 8.32 14.07
N ASP A 49 -9.45 9.42 13.68
CA ASP A 49 -10.85 9.72 13.97
C ASP A 49 -11.76 8.64 13.34
N ARG A 50 -11.50 8.25 12.08
CA ARG A 50 -12.27 7.20 11.40
C ARG A 50 -12.13 5.83 12.08
N ILE A 51 -10.95 5.49 12.58
CA ILE A 51 -10.74 4.25 13.34
C ILE A 51 -11.47 4.31 14.67
N GLU A 52 -11.48 5.45 15.35
CA GLU A 52 -12.23 5.63 16.61
C GLU A 52 -13.73 5.49 16.38
N GLU A 53 -14.25 6.10 15.32
CA GLU A 53 -15.64 5.94 14.88
C GLU A 53 -15.99 4.47 14.63
N ALA A 54 -15.22 3.77 13.79
CA ALA A 54 -15.45 2.36 13.49
C ALA A 54 -15.41 1.46 14.74
N ARG A 55 -14.53 1.77 15.71
CA ARG A 55 -14.49 1.07 17.01
C ARG A 55 -15.76 1.30 17.82
N ASN A 56 -16.33 2.51 17.77
CA ASN A 56 -17.58 2.82 18.46
C ASN A 56 -18.78 2.17 17.76
N GLU A 57 -18.81 2.19 16.42
CA GLU A 57 -19.83 1.49 15.63
C GLU A 57 -19.87 0.00 15.97
N TYR A 58 -18.71 -0.66 15.99
CA TYR A 58 -18.60 -2.07 16.36
C TYR A 58 -19.13 -2.34 17.79
N LYS A 59 -18.75 -1.52 18.77
CA LYS A 59 -19.23 -1.64 20.16
C LYS A 59 -20.75 -1.48 20.28
N ASN A 60 -21.34 -0.65 19.42
CA ASN A 60 -22.77 -0.36 19.41
C ASN A 60 -23.56 -1.28 18.46
N ALA A 61 -22.93 -2.32 17.91
CA ALA A 61 -23.51 -3.21 16.91
C ALA A 61 -24.03 -2.47 15.65
N GLN A 62 -23.45 -1.30 15.33
CA GLN A 62 -23.70 -0.54 14.11
C GLN A 62 -22.84 -1.11 12.97
N THR A 63 -22.95 -2.41 12.74
CA THR A 63 -22.23 -3.12 11.67
C THR A 63 -23.21 -3.55 10.60
N LEU A 64 -22.76 -3.57 9.35
CA LEU A 64 -23.53 -4.10 8.23
C LEU A 64 -23.18 -5.58 8.00
N THR A 65 -24.18 -6.36 7.60
CA THR A 65 -23.89 -7.70 7.06
C THR A 65 -23.36 -7.57 5.64
N GLU A 66 -22.73 -8.63 5.14
CA GLU A 66 -22.30 -8.70 3.73
C GLU A 66 -23.48 -8.50 2.78
N GLU A 67 -24.65 -9.06 3.09
CA GLU A 67 -25.87 -8.91 2.29
C GLU A 67 -26.34 -7.45 2.26
N ASP A 68 -26.39 -6.79 3.42
CA ASP A 68 -26.79 -5.38 3.50
C ASP A 68 -25.83 -4.47 2.71
N ALA A 69 -24.53 -4.69 2.87
CA ALA A 69 -23.50 -3.92 2.17
C ALA A 69 -23.58 -4.11 0.64
N ASN A 70 -23.78 -5.35 0.17
CA ASN A 70 -23.94 -5.63 -1.25
C ASN A 70 -25.22 -5.00 -1.82
N ASN A 71 -26.33 -5.05 -1.08
CA ASN A 71 -27.58 -4.42 -1.48
C ASN A 71 -27.44 -2.89 -1.61
N GLU A 72 -26.71 -2.23 -0.70
CA GLU A 72 -26.44 -0.79 -0.76
C GLU A 72 -25.57 -0.43 -1.99
N ILE A 73 -24.53 -1.22 -2.26
CA ILE A 73 -23.68 -1.06 -3.45
C ILE A 73 -24.50 -1.21 -4.73
N ASP A 74 -25.35 -2.24 -4.82
CA ASP A 74 -26.21 -2.48 -5.97
C ASP A 74 -27.21 -1.36 -6.21
N GLN A 75 -27.74 -0.74 -5.15
CA GLN A 75 -28.61 0.42 -5.26
C GLN A 75 -27.83 1.63 -5.80
N TRP A 76 -26.67 1.93 -5.21
CA TRP A 76 -25.81 3.03 -5.65
C TRP A 76 -25.41 2.92 -7.13
N LEU A 77 -25.12 1.70 -7.61
CA LEU A 77 -24.77 1.44 -9.00
C LEU A 77 -25.96 1.65 -9.97
N LYS A 78 -27.20 1.43 -9.51
CA LYS A 78 -28.43 1.61 -10.31
C LYS A 78 -28.92 3.06 -10.35
N GLU A 79 -28.49 3.90 -9.42
CA GLU A 79 -28.81 5.34 -9.37
C GLU A 79 -27.98 6.18 -10.37
N LYS A 80 -27.04 5.56 -11.09
CA LYS A 80 -26.28 6.14 -12.20
C LYS A 80 -26.81 5.71 -13.56
#